data_AF-A0A813JK44-F1
#
_entry.id   AF-A0A813JK44-F1
#
_cell.length_a   1.000
_cell.length_b   1.000
_cell.length_c   1.000
_cell.angle_alpha   90.00
_cell.angle_beta   90.00
_cell.angle_gamma   90.00
#
_symmetry.space_group_name_H-M   'P 1'
#
loop_
_entity.id
_entity.type
_entity.pdbx_description
1 polymer ?
#
loop_
_entity_poly.entity_id
_entity_poly.type
_entity_poly.pdbx_seq_one_letter_code
_entity_poly.pdbx_strand_id
1 'polypeptide(L)'
;MQWGTYRPGVYFGVKGRHPGSLLMGLAWGSIDGEVLRHECQSGELEAFNWLEHDGESYGLQELEDQKLQTRLRTTFVKVRQRSSEAVEQSFA
;
A
#
# COMPACT_ATOMS: atom_id res chain seq x y z
N MET A 1 -9.26 -12.29 4.70
CA MET A 1 -8.44 -11.05 4.69
C MET A 1 -9.28 -9.92 4.10
N GLN A 2 -9.55 -8.84 4.86
CA GLN A 2 -10.46 -7.77 4.40
C GLN A 2 -9.77 -6.71 3.53
N TRP A 3 -8.54 -6.31 3.87
CA TRP A 3 -7.75 -5.28 3.17
C TRP A 3 -6.37 -5.81 2.78
N GLY A 4 -5.83 -5.29 1.67
CA GLY A 4 -4.48 -5.58 1.21
C GLY A 4 -4.11 -4.83 -0.06
N THR A 5 -2.91 -5.09 -0.57
CA THR A 5 -2.28 -4.46 -1.74
C THR A 5 -2.81 -5.02 -3.07
N TYR A 6 -4.13 -5.15 -3.20
CA TYR A 6 -4.80 -5.86 -4.30
C TYR A 6 -5.00 -5.03 -5.58
N ARG A 7 -4.12 -4.06 -5.84
CA ARG A 7 -4.20 -3.17 -7.02
C ARG A 7 -2.87 -3.18 -7.79
N PRO A 8 -2.57 -4.25 -8.55
CA PRO A 8 -1.27 -4.39 -9.23
C PRO A 8 -1.06 -3.41 -10.39
N GLY A 9 -2.10 -2.75 -10.90
CA GLY A 9 -1.99 -1.77 -12.00
C GLY A 9 -1.46 -0.39 -11.57
N VAL A 10 -1.24 -0.16 -10.28
CA VAL A 10 -0.68 1.09 -9.75
C VAL A 10 0.57 0.79 -8.95
N TYR A 11 1.46 1.78 -8.80
CA TYR A 11 2.70 1.60 -8.07
C TYR A 11 2.47 1.22 -6.60
N PHE A 12 1.59 1.95 -5.91
CA PHE A 12 1.13 1.56 -4.57
C PHE A 12 -0.37 1.78 -4.45
N GLY A 13 -1.10 0.73 -4.04
CA GLY A 13 -2.54 0.80 -3.87
C GLY A 13 -3.08 -0.23 -2.90
N VAL A 14 -4.07 0.17 -2.12
CA VAL A 14 -4.74 -0.66 -1.11
C VAL A 14 -6.23 -0.72 -1.44
N LYS A 15 -6.81 -1.91 -1.32
CA LYS A 15 -8.22 -2.17 -1.61
C LYS A 15 -8.80 -3.21 -0.66
N GLY A 16 -10.06 -3.02 -0.28
CA GLY A 16 -10.85 -4.00 0.44
C GLY A 16 -11.40 -5.08 -0.50
N ARG A 17 -11.48 -6.35 -0.07
CA ARG A 17 -11.98 -7.46 -0.91
C ARG A 17 -13.48 -7.41 -1.20
N HIS A 18 -14.25 -6.65 -0.41
CA HIS A 18 -15.69 -6.51 -0.59
C HIS A 18 -16.03 -5.49 -1.71
N PRO A 19 -17.12 -5.69 -2.47
CA PRO A 19 -17.63 -4.69 -3.42
C PRO A 19 -17.89 -3.33 -2.74
N GLY A 20 -17.69 -2.24 -3.47
CA GLY A 20 -17.86 -0.88 -2.94
C GLY A 20 -16.83 -0.47 -1.88
N SER A 21 -15.74 -1.23 -1.71
CA SER A 21 -14.65 -0.84 -0.82
C SER A 21 -13.95 0.45 -1.28
N LEU A 22 -13.43 1.22 -0.31
CA LEU A 22 -12.57 2.36 -0.61
C LEU A 22 -11.34 1.90 -1.40
N LEU A 23 -11.00 2.67 -2.43
CA LEU A 23 -9.77 2.49 -3.19
C LEU A 23 -8.77 3.55 -2.74
N MET A 24 -7.59 3.10 -2.35
CA MET A 24 -6.48 3.98 -1.99
C MET A 24 -5.34 3.78 -2.98
N GLY A 25 -4.58 4.84 -3.23
CA GLY A 25 -3.42 4.82 -4.10
C GLY A 25 -2.47 5.97 -3.81
N LEU A 26 -1.20 5.77 -4.19
CA LEU A 26 -0.17 6.81 -4.16
C LEU A 26 -0.02 7.42 -5.55
N ALA A 27 0.16 8.74 -5.60
CA ALA A 27 0.61 9.44 -6.78
C ALA A 27 1.67 10.47 -6.38
N TRP A 28 2.64 10.71 -7.25
CA TRP A 28 3.67 11.74 -7.08
C TRP A 28 4.05 12.32 -8.44
N GLY A 29 4.67 13.48 -8.48
CA GLY A 29 4.94 14.15 -9.74
C GLY A 29 5.89 15.34 -9.60
N SER A 30 6.25 15.91 -10.74
CA SER A 30 7.02 17.15 -10.80
C SER A 30 6.18 18.35 -10.36
N ILE A 31 6.83 19.39 -9.87
CA ILE A 31 6.17 20.62 -9.40
C ILE A 31 5.49 21.37 -10.55
N ASP A 32 6.04 21.30 -11.75
CA ASP A 32 5.46 21.86 -12.98
C ASP A 32 4.27 21.06 -13.53
N GLY A 33 4.02 19.86 -13.00
CA GLY A 33 2.92 18.98 -13.42
C GLY A 33 3.15 18.24 -14.73
N GLU A 34 4.32 18.35 -15.37
CA GLU A 34 4.61 17.63 -16.62
C GLU A 34 4.74 16.12 -16.43
N VAL A 35 5.14 15.70 -15.23
CA VAL A 35 5.31 14.29 -14.88
C VAL A 35 4.39 13.95 -13.72
N LEU A 36 3.49 12.99 -13.96
CA LEU A 36 2.64 12.40 -12.93
C LEU A 36 2.82 10.89 -12.92
N ARG A 37 3.06 10.33 -11.74
CA ARG A 37 3.23 8.91 -11.48
C ARG A 37 2.05 8.41 -10.67
N HIS A 38 1.40 7.34 -11.13
CA HIS A 38 0.35 6.63 -10.38
C HIS A 38 0.25 5.19 -10.87
N GLU A 39 0.07 5.04 -12.18
CA GLU A 39 -0.07 3.76 -12.86
C GLU A 39 1.29 3.12 -13.12
N CYS A 40 1.35 1.80 -13.02
CA CYS A 40 2.56 1.07 -13.29
C CYS A 40 2.79 0.99 -14.81
N GLN A 41 3.80 1.72 -15.29
CA GLN A 41 4.22 1.71 -16.69
C GLN A 41 5.64 1.17 -16.81
N SER A 42 5.88 0.38 -17.86
CA SER A 42 7.17 -0.26 -18.10
C SER A 42 8.24 0.78 -18.48
N GLY A 43 9.42 0.69 -17.86
CA GLY A 43 10.58 1.52 -18.20
C GLY A 43 10.62 2.91 -17.55
N GLU A 44 9.64 3.26 -16.72
CA GLU A 44 9.56 4.60 -16.12
C GLU A 44 10.28 4.75 -14.78
N LEU A 45 10.53 3.63 -14.08
CA LEU A 45 11.25 3.58 -12.80
C LEU A 45 12.46 2.65 -12.92
N GLU A 46 13.55 3.01 -12.23
CA GLU A 46 14.75 2.18 -12.15
C GLU A 46 14.51 0.97 -11.24
N ALA A 47 13.89 1.21 -10.08
CA ALA A 47 13.52 0.17 -9.14
C ALA A 47 12.06 0.32 -8.72
N PHE A 48 11.36 -0.81 -8.72
CA PHE A 48 9.99 -0.92 -8.22
C PHE A 48 9.78 -2.34 -7.71
N ASN A 49 9.88 -2.53 -6.41
CA ASN A 49 9.76 -3.86 -5.81
C ASN A 49 9.33 -3.81 -4.35
N TRP A 50 8.71 -4.91 -3.93
CA TRP A 50 8.56 -5.22 -2.51
C TRP A 50 9.90 -5.75 -1.99
N LEU A 51 10.44 -5.10 -0.97
CA LEU A 51 11.60 -5.61 -0.23
C LEU A 51 11.15 -6.70 0.74
N GLU A 52 9.99 -6.48 1.39
CA GLU A 52 9.36 -7.44 2.28
C GLU A 52 7.84 -7.40 2.03
N HIS A 53 7.18 -8.56 1.94
CA HIS A 53 5.73 -8.60 1.86
C HIS A 53 5.21 -9.97 2.30
N ASP A 54 4.42 -10.02 3.36
CA ASP A 54 3.92 -11.28 3.95
C ASP A 54 2.63 -11.79 3.26
N GLY A 55 2.06 -11.00 2.34
CA GLY A 55 0.82 -11.33 1.64
C GLY A 55 -0.46 -11.12 2.46
N GLU A 56 -0.32 -10.74 3.74
CA GLU A 56 -1.43 -10.64 4.68
C GLU A 56 -1.46 -9.30 5.42
N SER A 57 -0.44 -9.00 6.23
CA SER A 57 -0.50 -7.99 7.28
C SER A 57 0.55 -6.89 7.15
N TYR A 58 1.59 -7.11 6.36
CA TYR A 58 2.71 -6.20 6.26
C TYR A 58 3.34 -6.19 4.86
N GLY A 59 3.76 -5.01 4.44
CA GLY A 59 4.57 -4.84 3.26
C GLY A 59 5.49 -3.64 3.37
N LEU A 60 6.70 -3.79 2.86
CA LEU A 60 7.68 -2.74 2.64
C LEU A 60 8.05 -2.73 1.16
N GLN A 61 7.77 -1.62 0.51
CA GLN A 61 8.09 -1.38 -0.89
C GLN A 61 9.05 -0.21 -1.02
N GLU A 62 9.90 -0.31 -2.04
CA GLU A 62 10.82 0.74 -2.44
C GLU A 62 10.63 1.06 -3.93
N LEU A 63 10.67 2.35 -4.23
CA LEU A 63 10.56 2.89 -5.58
C LEU A 63 11.66 3.92 -5.80
N GLU A 64 12.34 3.82 -6.94
CA GLU A 64 13.36 4.78 -7.36
C GLU A 64 12.98 5.37 -8.73
N ASP A 65 12.68 6.68 -8.71
CA ASP A 65 12.35 7.48 -9.89
C ASP A 65 13.53 8.39 -10.23
N GLN A 66 14.33 7.99 -11.23
CA GLN A 66 15.47 8.78 -11.69
C GLN A 66 15.03 10.10 -12.34
N LYS A 67 13.89 10.13 -13.03
CA LYS A 67 13.39 11.31 -13.75
C LYS A 67 13.00 12.42 -12.76
N LEU A 68 12.35 12.03 -11.66
CA LEU A 68 11.97 12.94 -10.59
C LEU A 68 13.02 13.05 -9.47
N GLN A 69 14.16 12.36 -9.60
CA GLN A 69 15.21 12.26 -8.59
C GLN A 69 14.66 11.95 -7.19
N THR A 70 13.66 11.06 -7.12
CA THR A 70 12.90 10.79 -5.89
C THR A 70 12.97 9.31 -5.56
N ARG A 71 13.28 9.01 -4.29
CA ARG A 71 13.18 7.67 -3.71
C ARG A 71 12.04 7.63 -2.71
N LEU A 72 11.09 6.72 -2.93
CA LEU A 72 9.94 6.54 -2.05
C LEU A 72 10.03 5.19 -1.35
N ARG A 73 9.82 5.21 -0.03
CA ARG A 73 9.70 4.02 0.79
C ARG A 73 8.29 3.98 1.37
N THR A 74 7.53 2.96 0.99
CA THR A 74 6.15 2.79 1.44
C THR A 74 6.04 1.58 2.34
N THR A 75 5.43 1.77 3.51
CA THR A 75 5.13 0.68 4.44
C THR A 75 3.63 0.57 4.65
N PHE A 76 3.14 -0.66 4.65
CA PHE A 76 1.75 -0.99 4.93
C PHE A 76 1.72 -1.92 6.14
N VAL A 77 0.86 -1.62 7.11
CA VAL A 77 0.61 -2.46 8.29
C VAL A 77 -0.88 -2.58 8.51
N LYS A 78 -1.36 -3.81 8.67
CA LYS A 78 -2.73 -4.13 9.02
C LYS A 78 -2.80 -4.58 10.47
N VAL A 79 -3.26 -3.70 11.35
CA VAL A 79 -3.46 -4.00 12.76
C VAL A 79 -4.70 -4.88 12.93
N ARG A 80 -4.57 -6.01 13.63
CA ARG A 80 -5.73 -6.78 14.09
C ARG A 80 -6.35 -6.04 15.27
N GLN A 81 -7.60 -5.59 15.15
CA GLN A 81 -8.35 -5.17 16.35
C GLN A 81 -8.59 -6.40 17.22
N ARG A 82 -8.16 -6.33 18.48
CA ARG A 82 -8.56 -7.32 19.49
C ARG A 82 -10.05 -7.12 19.73
N SER A 83 -10.86 -8.17 19.58
CA SER A 83 -12.27 -8.12 19.98
C SER A 83 -12.33 -7.86 21.48
N SER A 84 -12.98 -6.78 21.89
CA SER A 84 -13.23 -6.45 23.30
C SER A 84 -14.44 -7.24 23.78
N GLU A 85 -14.38 -8.57 23.77
CA GLU A 85 -15.46 -9.44 24.24
C GLU A 85 -14.85 -10.76 24.74
N ALA A 86 -14.39 -10.74 26.00
CA ALA A 86 -14.26 -11.90 26.90
C ALA A 86 -13.62 -11.42 28.23
N VAL A 87 -14.27 -10.47 28.91
CA VAL A 87 -14.15 -10.31 30.36
C VAL A 87 -15.56 -10.12 30.90
N GLU A 88 -16.44 -11.08 30.64
CA GLU A 88 -17.53 -11.32 31.58
C GLU A 88 -17.01 -12.30 32.64
N GLN A 89 -17.22 -11.88 33.87
CA GLN A 89 -16.52 -12.28 35.07
C GLN A 89 -17.00 -13.67 35.52
N SER A 90 -16.07 -14.58 35.78
CA SER A 90 -16.28 -15.61 36.81
C SER A 90 -15.91 -14.98 38.15
N PHE A 91 -16.84 -14.90 39.10
CA PHE A 91 -16.68 -15.03 40.56
C PHE A 91 -17.88 -14.41 41.29
N ALA A 92 -18.88 -15.25 41.60
CA ALA A 92 -19.54 -15.41 42.90
C ALA A 92 -20.65 -16.45 42.77
#